data_AF-A0A2Z6IHZ1-F1
#
_entry.id   AF-A0A2Z6IHZ1-F1
#
_cell.length_a   1.000
_cell.length_b   1.000
_cell.length_c   1.000
_cell.angle_alpha   90.00
_cell.angle_beta   90.00
_cell.angle_gamma   90.00
#
_symmetry.space_group_name_H-M   'P 1'
#
loop_
_entity.id
_entity.type
_entity.pdbx_description
1 polymer ?
#
loop_
_entity_poly.entity_id
_entity_poly.type
_entity_poly.pdbx_seq_one_letter_code
_entity_poly.pdbx_strand_id
1 'polypeptide(L)' 'MQQVAYRIMYVAKFADAVYVLHYFQKKTQKTRKADMDLAGQRYRDLLKEMKS' A
#
# COMPACT_ATOMS: atom_id res chain seq x y z
N MET A 1 -27.81 -0.65 -4.78
CA MET A 1 -26.48 -0.38 -5.39
C MET A 1 -25.41 -0.63 -4.34
N GLN A 2 -24.55 -1.63 -4.50
CA GLN A 2 -23.46 -1.88 -3.55
C GLN A 2 -22.26 -1.03 -3.97
N GLN A 3 -21.92 -0.01 -3.16
CA GLN A 3 -20.77 0.86 -3.46
C GLN A 3 -19.48 0.04 -3.36
N VAL A 4 -18.76 -0.06 -4.48
CA VAL A 4 -17.45 -0.72 -4.52
C VAL A 4 -16.43 0.23 -3.89
N ALA A 5 -15.90 -0.14 -2.73
CA ALA A 5 -14.84 0.62 -2.06
C ALA A 5 -13.49 -0.05 -2.25
N TYR A 6 -12.44 0.76 -2.43
CA TYR A 6 -11.05 0.32 -2.53
C TYR A 6 -10.23 0.89 -1.38
N ARG A 7 -9.16 0.18 -0.99
CA ARG A 7 -8.13 0.67 -0.07
C ARG A 7 -6.82 0.78 -0.83
N ILE A 8 -6.13 1.90 -0.63
CA ILE A 8 -4.80 2.16 -1.16
C ILE A 8 -3.86 2.34 0.03
N MET A 9 -2.74 1.64 0.01
CA MET A 9 -1.64 1.79 0.97
C MET A 9 -0.51 2.57 0.29
N TYR A 10 -0.12 3.71 0.87
CA TYR A 10 0.86 4.60 0.29
C TYR A 10 1.82 5.17 1.35
N VAL A 11 2.95 5.73 0.90
CA VAL A 11 3.91 6.47 1.73
C VAL A 11 4.14 7.85 1.10
N ALA A 12 4.00 8.89 1.92
CA ALA A 12 4.24 10.29 1.57
C ALA A 12 5.37 10.90 2.41
N LYS A 13 6.40 10.09 2.69
CA LYS A 13 7.56 10.49 3.50
C LYS A 13 8.64 11.21 2.68
N PHE A 14 8.65 11.01 1.36
CA PHE A 14 9.68 11.51 0.47
C PHE A 14 9.20 12.79 -0.20
N ALA A 15 10.09 13.78 -0.36
CA ALA A 15 9.74 15.12 -0.81
C ALA A 15 9.14 15.14 -2.23
N ASP A 16 9.60 14.25 -3.10
CA ASP A 16 9.35 14.32 -4.54
C ASP A 16 8.08 13.60 -4.98
N ALA A 17 7.60 12.60 -4.22
CA ALA A 17 6.50 11.75 -4.66
C ALA A 17 5.75 11.02 -3.54
N VAL A 18 4.49 10.68 -3.83
CA VAL A 18 3.69 9.72 -3.07
C VAL A 18 3.79 8.34 -3.71
N TYR A 19 4.26 7.36 -2.95
CA TYR A 19 4.46 6.00 -3.45
C TYR A 19 3.27 5.11 -3.06
N VAL A 20 2.54 4.61 -4.05
CA VAL A 20 1.49 3.62 -3.84
C VAL A 20 2.13 2.23 -3.74
N LEU A 21 2.04 1.63 -2.57
CA LEU A 21 2.62 0.31 -2.29
C LEU A 21 1.66 -0.81 -2.68
N HIS A 22 0.38 -0.68 -2.39
CA HIS A 22 -0.59 -1.74 -2.62
C HIS A 22 -2.02 -1.19 -2.71
N TYR A 23 -2.88 -1.86 -3.48
CA TYR A 23 -4.31 -1.55 -3.53
C TYR A 23 -5.14 -2.84 -3.63
N PHE A 24 -6.35 -2.81 -3.08
CA PHE A 24 -7.29 -3.93 -3.13
C PHE A 24 -8.73 -3.47 -2.89
N GLN A 25 -9.70 -4.27 -3.35
CA GLN A 25 -11.12 -4.04 -3.04
C GLN A 25 -11.40 -4.33 -1.56
N LYS A 26 -12.03 -3.38 -0.88
CA LYS A 26 -12.48 -3.53 0.51
C LYS A 26 -13.65 -4.51 0.56
N LYS A 27 -13.38 -5.76 0.93
CA LYS A 27 -14.41 -6.79 1.17
C LYS A 27 -14.82 -6.89 2.65
N THR A 28 -13.98 -6.40 3.56
CA THR A 28 -14.18 -6.47 5.02
C THR A 28 -13.78 -5.16 5.70
N GLN A 29 -14.32 -4.90 6.89
CA GLN A 29 -13.98 -3.71 7.68
C GLN A 29 -12.52 -3.74 8.17
N LYS A 30 -11.99 -4.89 8.58
CA LYS A 30 -10.57 -5.07 8.89
C LYS A 30 -9.75 -5.32 7.62
N THR A 31 -8.56 -4.72 7.54
CA THR A 31 -7.57 -5.02 6.48
C THR A 31 -6.96 -6.40 6.73
N ARG A 32 -6.80 -7.22 5.69
CA ARG A 32 -6.22 -8.55 5.86
C ARG A 32 -4.74 -8.44 6.17
N LYS A 33 -4.23 -9.36 6.98
CA LYS A 33 -2.81 -9.41 7.33
C LYS A 33 -1.91 -9.55 6.09
N ALA A 34 -2.32 -10.38 5.14
CA ALA A 34 -1.62 -10.53 3.85
C ALA A 34 -1.47 -9.22 3.06
N ASP A 35 -2.51 -8.38 3.02
CA ASP A 35 -2.46 -7.07 2.33
C ASP A 35 -1.44 -6.14 3.03
N MET A 36 -1.40 -6.16 4.37
CA MET A 36 -0.42 -5.38 5.15
C MET A 36 1.01 -5.90 4.97
N ASP A 37 1.20 -7.22 4.96
CA ASP A 37 2.52 -7.84 4.80
C ASP A 37 3.10 -7.56 3.42
N LEU A 38 2.27 -7.65 2.38
CA LEU A 38 2.66 -7.32 1.01
C LEU A 38 3.07 -5.84 0.89
N ALA A 39 2.28 -4.92 1.46
CA ALA A 39 2.64 -3.51 1.46
C ALA A 39 3.94 -3.24 2.22
N GLY A 40 4.15 -3.91 3.36
CA GLY A 40 5.39 -3.81 4.13
C GLY A 40 6.62 -4.34 3.39
N GLN A 41 6.48 -5.42 2.62
CA GLN A 41 7.53 -5.94 1.75
C GLN A 41 7.89 -4.93 0.66
N ARG A 42 6.89 -4.41 -0.06
CA ARG A 42 7.10 -3.43 -1.12
C ARG A 42 7.73 -2.13 -0.62
N TYR A 43 7.41 -1.71 0.60
CA TYR A 43 8.11 -0.57 1.22
C TYR A 43 9.59 -0.84 1.45
N ARG A 44 9.96 -2.04 1.92
CA ARG A 44 11.39 -2.41 2.08
C ARG A 44 12.12 -2.45 0.74
N ASP A 45 11.47 -2.92 -0.31
CA ASP A 45 12.06 -2.97 -1.64
C ASP A 45 12.24 -1.56 -2.23
N LEU A 46 11.26 -0.68 -2.07
CA LEU A 46 11.40 0.76 -2.40
C LEU A 46 12.61 1.38 -1.69
N LEU A 47 12.80 1.11 -0.40
CA LEU A 47 13.97 1.63 0.34
C LEU A 47 15.31 1.09 -0.16
N LYS A 48 15.35 -0.09 -0.78
CA LYS A 48 16.58 -0.63 -1.40
C LYS A 48 16.84 0.05 -2.74
N GLU A 49 15.81 0.23 -3.56
CA GLU A 49 15.90 0.92 -4.85
C GLU A 49 16.38 2.36 -4.68
N MET A 50 15.91 3.08 -3.66
CA MET A 50 16.34 4.46 -3.39
C MET A 50 17.77 4.62 -2.86
N LYS A 51 18.41 3.54 -2.39
CA LYS A 51 19.79 3.55 -1.89
C LYS A 51 20.82 3.15 -2.95
N SER A 52 20.36 2.70 -4.10
CA SER A 52 21.20 2.27 -5.23
C SER A 52 21.48 3.45 -6.14
#